data_AF-A0A7X5FSD4-F1
#
_entry.id   AF-A0A7X5FSD4-F1
#
_cell.length_a   1.000
_cell.length_b   1.000
_cell.length_c   1.000
_cell.angle_alpha   90.00
_cell.angle_beta   90.00
_cell.angle_gamma   90.00
#
_symmetry.space_group_name_H-M   'P 1'
#
loop_
_entity.id
_entity.type
_entity.pdbx_description
1 polymer ?
#
loop_
_entity_poly.entity_id
_entity_poly.type
_entity_poly.pdbx_seq_one_letter_code
_entity_poly.pdbx_strand_id
1 'polypeptide(L)'
;MKIAVISDIHENTHNLIQAIKIIEEEKCDVIICLGDVGRSILFEAIFSLQLPVYFTFGNHDGNVIKNMKMLLRHTAGGHVRTNGMYQKIELDGRNIFLTHYYELAEIVAKSGEFDVCFGGHNHIASEVKFGTTLCVNPGEITGTHFDKPTFYIYDTKNDSGEFKGIKNHLSLNTPETLEFCKNIQK
;
A
#
# COMPACT_ATOMS: atom_id res chain seq x y z
N MET A 1 -3.15 18.16 -1.18
CA MET A 1 -3.40 17.07 -0.21
C MET A 1 -2.23 16.09 -0.29
N LYS A 2 -1.75 15.56 0.85
CA LYS A 2 -0.73 14.50 0.90
C LYS A 2 -1.37 13.15 1.15
N ILE A 3 -1.09 12.18 0.29
CA ILE A 3 -1.65 10.84 0.34
C ILE A 3 -0.52 9.83 0.55
N ALA A 4 -0.58 9.09 1.66
CA ALA A 4 0.35 7.98 1.89
C ALA A 4 -0.19 6.71 1.22
N VAL A 5 0.65 6.03 0.43
CA VAL A 5 0.30 4.81 -0.28
C VAL A 5 1.19 3.68 0.22
N ILE A 6 0.58 2.68 0.86
CA ILE A 6 1.24 1.51 1.45
C ILE A 6 0.73 0.22 0.80
N SER A 7 1.56 -0.82 0.76
CA SER A 7 1.20 -2.15 0.25
C SER A 7 2.05 -3.23 0.92
N ASP A 8 1.64 -4.49 0.78
CA ASP A 8 2.48 -5.66 1.04
C ASP A 8 3.11 -5.62 2.44
N ILE A 9 2.24 -5.58 3.46
CA ILE A 9 2.62 -5.50 4.87
C ILE A 9 3.01 -6.88 5.40
N HIS A 10 2.34 -7.94 4.93
CA HIS A 10 2.62 -9.33 5.27
C HIS A 10 2.89 -9.53 6.77
N GLU A 11 1.99 -8.98 7.60
CA GLU A 11 2.04 -9.07 9.06
C GLU A 11 3.22 -8.41 9.77
N ASN A 12 4.08 -7.67 9.06
CA ASN A 12 5.20 -6.97 9.67
C ASN A 12 4.72 -5.72 10.43
N THR A 13 4.20 -5.96 11.63
CA THR A 13 3.59 -4.95 12.49
C THR A 13 4.59 -3.87 12.89
N HIS A 14 5.85 -4.25 13.11
CA HIS A 14 6.90 -3.29 13.47
C HIS A 14 7.12 -2.28 12.33
N ASN A 15 7.29 -2.76 11.10
CA ASN A 15 7.49 -1.87 9.96
C ASN A 15 6.24 -1.02 9.69
N LEU A 16 5.04 -1.59 9.84
CA LEU A 16 3.80 -0.82 9.74
C LEU A 16 3.76 0.34 10.76
N ILE A 17 4.14 0.09 12.02
CA ILE A 17 4.21 1.14 13.05
C ILE A 17 5.21 2.23 12.64
N GLN A 18 6.37 1.87 12.12
CA GLN A 18 7.36 2.86 11.67
C GLN A 18 6.83 3.67 10.47
N ALA A 19 6.15 3.02 9.51
CA ALA A 19 5.52 3.70 8.39
C ALA A 19 4.46 4.71 8.87
N ILE A 20 3.58 4.30 9.79
CA ILE A 20 2.53 5.17 10.36
C ILE A 20 3.15 6.40 11.04
N LYS A 21 4.23 6.24 11.80
CA LYS A 21 4.94 7.39 12.41
C LYS A 21 5.43 8.38 11.35
N ILE A 22 6.04 7.89 10.26
CA ILE A 22 6.49 8.75 9.16
C ILE A 22 5.29 9.44 8.51
N ILE A 23 4.18 8.73 8.29
CA ILE A 23 2.94 9.28 7.72
C ILE A 23 2.38 10.43 8.60
N GLU A 24 2.39 10.25 9.92
CA GLU A 24 1.97 11.28 10.88
C GLU A 24 2.94 12.48 10.90
N GLU A 25 4.25 12.24 10.90
CA GLU A 25 5.29 13.28 10.84
C GLU A 25 5.20 14.10 9.56
N GLU A 26 4.94 13.45 8.43
CA GLU A 26 4.75 14.07 7.11
C GLU A 26 3.41 14.79 6.95
N LYS A 27 2.51 14.62 7.93
CA LYS A 27 1.16 15.19 7.98
C LYS A 27 0.34 14.79 6.76
N CYS A 28 0.35 13.50 6.42
CA CYS A 28 -0.52 12.99 5.37
C CYS A 28 -1.99 13.14 5.77
N ASP A 29 -2.84 13.43 4.78
CA ASP A 29 -4.27 13.65 4.95
C ASP A 29 -5.07 12.34 4.78
N VAL A 30 -4.55 11.39 4.00
CA VAL A 30 -5.24 10.15 3.61
C VAL A 30 -4.23 8.99 3.51
N ILE A 31 -4.68 7.79 3.85
CA ILE A 31 -3.94 6.54 3.60
C ILE A 31 -4.64 5.73 2.50
N ILE A 32 -3.85 5.25 1.55
CA ILE A 32 -4.23 4.24 0.58
C ILE A 32 -3.46 2.97 0.92
N CYS A 33 -4.17 1.88 1.19
CA CYS A 33 -3.59 0.57 1.46
C CYS A 33 -3.98 -0.40 0.34
N LEU A 34 -2.99 -0.86 -0.42
CA LEU A 34 -3.22 -1.64 -1.63
C LEU A 34 -3.42 -3.14 -1.38
N GLY A 35 -3.33 -3.60 -0.13
CA GLY A 35 -3.62 -4.99 0.24
C GLY A 35 -2.41 -5.75 0.79
N ASP A 36 -2.60 -7.05 0.94
CA ASP A 36 -1.64 -7.99 1.54
C ASP A 36 -1.20 -7.53 2.93
N VAL A 37 -2.19 -7.29 3.79
CA VAL A 37 -2.00 -6.77 5.14
C VAL A 37 -1.60 -7.88 6.11
N GLY A 38 -2.28 -9.03 6.00
CA GLY A 38 -2.09 -10.20 6.86
C GLY A 38 -3.25 -10.46 7.84
N ARG A 39 -3.00 -10.40 9.15
CA ARG A 39 -3.99 -10.74 10.20
C ARG A 39 -5.05 -9.65 10.40
N SER A 40 -6.24 -10.05 10.83
CA SER A 40 -7.38 -9.15 11.12
C SER A 40 -7.04 -8.00 12.07
N ILE A 41 -6.22 -8.23 13.09
CA ILE A 41 -5.83 -7.19 14.05
C ILE A 41 -5.08 -6.01 13.40
N LEU A 42 -4.37 -6.25 12.30
CA LEU A 42 -3.66 -5.18 11.59
C LEU A 42 -4.60 -4.34 10.74
N PHE A 43 -5.63 -4.97 10.17
CA PHE A 43 -6.73 -4.21 9.57
C PHE A 43 -7.42 -3.33 10.60
N GLU A 44 -7.75 -3.86 11.79
CA GLU A 44 -8.33 -3.06 12.87
C GLU A 44 -7.42 -1.89 13.23
N ALA A 45 -6.10 -2.12 13.34
CA ALA A 45 -5.13 -1.07 13.62
C ALA A 45 -5.14 0.04 12.55
N ILE A 46 -5.04 -0.33 11.27
CA ILE A 46 -5.04 0.63 10.15
C ILE A 46 -6.37 1.39 10.08
N PHE A 47 -7.49 0.70 10.23
CA PHE A 47 -8.84 1.27 10.12
C PHE A 47 -9.27 2.08 11.35
N SER A 48 -8.52 1.99 12.45
CA SER A 48 -8.71 2.79 13.65
C SER A 48 -7.84 4.05 13.69
N LEU A 49 -6.96 4.25 12.70
CA LEU A 49 -6.21 5.49 12.55
C LEU A 49 -7.18 6.66 12.31
N GLN A 50 -6.81 7.87 12.71
CA GLN A 50 -7.67 9.06 12.53
C GLN A 50 -7.73 9.57 11.09
N LEU A 51 -6.87 9.04 10.20
CA LEU A 51 -6.85 9.40 8.79
C LEU A 51 -7.84 8.55 7.99
N PRO A 52 -8.57 9.12 7.03
CA PRO A 52 -9.36 8.35 6.08
C PRO A 52 -8.52 7.28 5.37
N VAL A 53 -9.08 6.09 5.21
CA VAL A 53 -8.39 4.96 4.58
C VAL A 53 -9.15 4.47 3.35
N TYR A 54 -8.47 4.41 2.22
CA TYR A 54 -8.92 3.71 1.01
C TYR A 54 -8.18 2.38 0.89
N PHE A 55 -8.91 1.29 0.71
CA PHE A 55 -8.35 -0.05 0.80
C PHE A 55 -8.74 -0.96 -0.37
N THR A 56 -7.77 -1.63 -1.00
CA THR A 56 -8.01 -2.72 -1.98
C THR A 56 -7.52 -4.06 -1.43
N PHE A 57 -8.19 -5.15 -1.81
CA PHE A 57 -7.78 -6.49 -1.39
C PHE A 57 -6.58 -6.99 -2.20
N GLY A 58 -5.59 -7.51 -1.50
CA GLY A 58 -4.54 -8.36 -2.07
C GLY A 58 -4.91 -9.84 -2.03
N ASN A 59 -4.08 -10.65 -2.70
CA ASN A 59 -4.33 -12.10 -2.81
C ASN A 59 -4.17 -12.85 -1.50
N HIS A 60 -3.44 -12.31 -0.51
CA HIS A 60 -3.27 -12.93 0.81
C HIS A 60 -4.34 -12.49 1.82
N ASP A 61 -5.20 -11.53 1.47
CA ASP A 61 -6.26 -11.03 2.35
C ASP A 61 -7.50 -11.95 2.39
N GLY A 62 -7.45 -13.13 1.75
CA GLY A 62 -8.58 -14.04 1.58
C GLY A 62 -9.26 -14.48 2.89
N ASN A 63 -8.54 -14.55 4.02
CA ASN A 63 -9.14 -14.85 5.33
C ASN A 63 -9.92 -13.67 5.93
N VAL A 64 -9.63 -12.44 5.51
CA VAL A 64 -10.28 -11.20 5.93
C VAL A 64 -11.70 -11.11 5.38
N ILE A 65 -11.95 -11.75 4.22
CA ILE A 65 -13.27 -11.99 3.62
C ILE A 65 -14.20 -12.70 4.62
N LYS A 66 -13.68 -13.63 5.43
CA LYS A 66 -14.42 -14.33 6.50
C LYS A 66 -14.83 -13.39 7.64
N ASN A 67 -14.12 -12.26 7.78
CA ASN A 67 -14.25 -11.25 8.84
C ASN A 67 -14.87 -9.94 8.36
N MET A 68 -15.57 -9.91 7.21
CA MET A 68 -16.26 -8.71 6.68
C MET A 68 -17.12 -7.93 7.70
N LYS A 69 -17.54 -8.56 8.81
CA LYS A 69 -18.15 -7.89 9.98
C LYS A 69 -17.31 -6.75 10.56
N MET A 70 -15.98 -6.88 10.55
CA MET A 70 -15.05 -5.85 11.03
C MET A 70 -15.08 -4.64 10.12
N LEU A 71 -14.96 -4.84 8.80
CA LEU A 71 -14.99 -3.76 7.82
C LEU A 71 -16.31 -2.98 7.90
N LEU A 72 -17.45 -3.68 8.03
CA LEU A 72 -18.78 -3.06 8.21
C LEU A 72 -18.87 -2.11 9.42
N ARG A 73 -18.11 -2.35 10.50
CA ARG A 73 -18.07 -1.44 11.66
C ARG A 73 -17.36 -0.13 11.35
N HIS A 74 -16.28 -0.19 10.57
CA HIS A 74 -15.47 0.98 10.24
C HIS A 74 -16.00 1.74 9.01
N THR A 75 -16.61 1.04 8.05
CA THR A 75 -17.21 1.66 6.85
C THR A 75 -18.53 2.37 7.17
N ALA A 76 -19.27 1.93 8.19
CA ALA A 76 -20.51 2.60 8.62
C ALA A 76 -20.29 4.06 9.09
N GLY A 77 -19.08 4.40 9.52
CA GLY A 77 -18.67 5.78 9.83
C GLY A 77 -18.12 6.58 8.64
N GLY A 78 -18.04 5.98 7.45
CA GLY A 78 -17.48 6.62 6.23
C GLY A 78 -15.95 6.78 6.21
N HIS A 79 -15.29 6.38 7.29
CA HIS A 79 -13.86 6.56 7.55
C HIS A 79 -12.97 5.64 6.71
N VAL A 80 -13.47 4.45 6.40
CA VAL A 80 -12.81 3.44 5.56
C VAL A 80 -13.65 3.20 4.31
N ARG A 81 -13.00 3.18 3.15
CA ARG A 81 -13.63 2.96 1.85
C ARG A 81 -12.92 1.84 1.10
N THR A 82 -13.71 0.88 0.61
CA THR A 82 -13.23 -0.18 -0.28
C THR A 82 -14.28 -0.48 -1.33
N ASN A 83 -13.85 -0.96 -2.50
CA ASN A 83 -14.75 -1.48 -3.54
C ASN A 83 -14.26 -2.83 -4.09
N GLY A 84 -13.59 -3.63 -3.26
CA GLY A 84 -13.08 -4.93 -3.70
C GLY A 84 -11.65 -4.85 -4.22
N MET A 85 -11.40 -5.57 -5.32
CA MET A 85 -10.06 -5.78 -5.87
C MET A 85 -9.45 -4.52 -6.52
N TYR A 86 -10.29 -3.58 -6.94
CA TYR A 86 -9.86 -2.30 -7.51
C TYR A 86 -10.83 -1.17 -7.14
N GLN A 87 -10.38 0.07 -7.25
CA GLN A 87 -11.20 1.25 -7.00
C GLN A 87 -10.88 2.37 -8.00
N LYS A 88 -11.90 3.17 -8.31
CA LYS A 88 -11.77 4.46 -8.97
C LYS A 88 -12.25 5.50 -7.97
N ILE A 89 -11.39 6.44 -7.62
CA ILE A 89 -11.70 7.47 -6.62
C ILE A 89 -11.28 8.84 -7.13
N GLU A 90 -11.89 9.88 -6.59
CA GLU A 90 -11.46 11.26 -6.78
C GLU A 90 -11.03 11.82 -5.43
N LEU A 91 -9.82 12.39 -5.37
CA LEU A 91 -9.27 13.05 -4.19
C LEU A 91 -8.61 14.37 -4.62
N ASP A 92 -9.03 15.48 -4.02
CA ASP A 92 -8.49 16.82 -4.31
C ASP A 92 -8.52 17.15 -5.82
N GLY A 93 -9.59 16.75 -6.51
CA GLY A 93 -9.76 16.93 -7.96
C GLY A 93 -8.90 16.04 -8.85
N ARG A 94 -8.19 15.04 -8.29
CA ARG A 94 -7.39 14.06 -9.04
C ARG A 94 -8.15 12.75 -9.18
N ASN A 95 -8.20 12.22 -10.40
CA ASN A 95 -8.75 10.89 -10.70
C ASN A 95 -7.69 9.83 -10.41
N ILE A 96 -7.97 8.96 -9.45
CA ILE A 96 -7.02 7.96 -8.95
C ILE A 96 -7.58 6.55 -9.15
N PHE A 97 -6.77 5.68 -9.76
CA PHE A 97 -7.06 4.25 -9.87
C PHE A 97 -6.23 3.45 -8.85
N LEU A 98 -6.89 2.54 -8.14
CA LEU A 98 -6.27 1.70 -7.10
C LEU A 98 -6.47 0.24 -7.44
N THR A 99 -5.43 -0.56 -7.26
CA THR A 99 -5.50 -2.02 -7.34
C THR A 99 -4.35 -2.61 -6.52
N HIS A 100 -4.48 -3.86 -6.08
CA HIS A 100 -3.32 -4.58 -5.54
C HIS A 100 -2.32 -4.95 -6.65
N TYR A 101 -2.76 -5.19 -7.88
CA TYR A 101 -1.90 -5.73 -8.95
C TYR A 101 -1.27 -4.62 -9.79
N TYR A 102 0.06 -4.49 -9.76
CA TYR A 102 0.78 -3.47 -10.53
C TYR A 102 0.58 -3.60 -12.04
N GLU A 103 0.55 -4.81 -12.59
CA GLU A 103 0.36 -5.04 -14.03
C GLU A 103 -0.99 -4.48 -14.50
N LEU A 104 -2.03 -4.58 -13.67
CA LEU A 104 -3.32 -3.97 -13.97
C LEU A 104 -3.25 -2.43 -13.86
N ALA A 105 -2.57 -1.89 -12.84
CA ALA A 105 -2.37 -0.45 -12.72
C ALA A 105 -1.66 0.12 -13.95
N GLU A 106 -0.65 -0.60 -14.47
CA GLU A 106 0.09 -0.23 -15.68
C GLU A 106 -0.79 -0.21 -16.93
N ILE A 107 -1.60 -1.25 -17.14
CA ILE A 107 -2.55 -1.31 -18.27
C ILE A 107 -3.54 -0.14 -18.20
N VAL A 108 -4.05 0.17 -17.02
CA VAL A 108 -4.99 1.29 -16.81
C VAL A 108 -4.29 2.63 -16.99
N ALA A 109 -3.06 2.80 -16.51
CA ALA A 109 -2.31 4.04 -16.69
C ALA A 109 -2.09 4.37 -18.18
N LYS A 110 -1.88 3.35 -19.02
CA LYS A 110 -1.74 3.51 -20.47
C LYS A 110 -3.01 3.99 -21.18
N SER A 111 -4.19 3.92 -20.56
CA SER A 111 -5.41 4.47 -21.16
C SER A 111 -5.45 6.01 -21.13
N GLY A 112 -4.72 6.64 -20.21
CA GLY A 112 -4.73 8.09 -20.01
C GLY A 112 -5.99 8.63 -19.31
N GLU A 113 -6.87 7.75 -18.80
CA GLU A 113 -8.13 8.16 -18.13
C GLU A 113 -7.94 8.69 -16.71
N PHE A 114 -6.79 8.40 -16.07
CA PHE A 114 -6.51 8.74 -14.68
C PHE A 114 -5.31 9.67 -14.57
N ASP A 115 -5.28 10.46 -13.50
CA ASP A 115 -4.10 11.26 -13.16
C ASP A 115 -2.99 10.37 -12.58
N VAL A 116 -3.36 9.43 -11.71
CA VAL A 116 -2.43 8.47 -11.11
C VAL A 116 -3.07 7.09 -10.87
N CYS A 117 -2.28 6.04 -11.12
CA CYS A 117 -2.62 4.65 -10.86
C CYS A 117 -1.67 4.06 -9.81
N PHE A 118 -2.20 3.47 -8.76
CA PHE A 118 -1.43 2.79 -7.72
C PHE A 118 -1.65 1.27 -7.78
N GLY A 119 -0.55 0.53 -7.78
CA GLY A 119 -0.50 -0.94 -7.78
C GLY A 119 0.54 -1.47 -6.77
N GLY A 120 0.49 -2.74 -6.41
CA GLY A 120 1.42 -3.40 -5.47
C GLY A 120 1.80 -4.80 -5.96
N HIS A 121 1.71 -5.80 -5.09
CA HIS A 121 1.79 -7.24 -5.37
C HIS A 121 3.18 -7.78 -5.68
N ASN A 122 3.93 -7.16 -6.58
CA ASN A 122 5.27 -7.63 -6.94
C ASN A 122 6.38 -7.12 -6.01
N HIS A 123 6.02 -6.34 -4.98
CA HIS A 123 6.93 -5.77 -3.96
C HIS A 123 7.98 -4.78 -4.48
N ILE A 124 8.04 -4.50 -5.78
CA ILE A 124 9.08 -3.66 -6.40
C ILE A 124 8.61 -2.21 -6.42
N ALA A 125 9.22 -1.38 -5.56
CA ALA A 125 9.02 0.07 -5.60
C ALA A 125 9.38 0.61 -6.99
N SER A 126 8.42 1.26 -7.64
CA SER A 126 8.63 1.81 -8.99
C SER A 126 7.67 2.96 -9.27
N GLU A 127 8.14 3.91 -10.08
CA GLU A 127 7.37 5.04 -10.55
C GLU A 127 7.64 5.20 -12.04
N VAL A 128 6.57 5.17 -12.85
CA VAL A 128 6.65 5.28 -14.30
C VAL A 128 5.54 6.22 -14.77
N LYS A 129 5.86 7.14 -15.67
CA LYS A 129 4.87 8.02 -16.29
C LYS A 129 4.51 7.52 -17.68
N PHE A 130 3.22 7.23 -17.90
CA PHE A 130 2.67 6.86 -19.20
C PHE A 130 1.90 8.03 -19.78
N GLY A 131 2.50 8.74 -20.73
CA GLY A 131 1.94 10.01 -21.22
C GLY A 131 1.85 11.03 -20.08
N THR A 132 0.63 11.37 -19.65
CA THR A 132 0.39 12.26 -18.52
C THR A 132 0.09 11.52 -17.21
N THR A 133 -0.24 10.23 -17.25
CA THR A 133 -0.65 9.45 -16.08
C THR A 133 0.55 8.89 -15.34
N LEU A 134 0.59 9.11 -14.03
CA LEU A 134 1.59 8.52 -13.15
C LEU A 134 1.17 7.08 -12.76
N CYS A 135 2.07 6.12 -12.82
CA CYS A 135 1.83 4.75 -12.37
C CYS A 135 2.88 4.39 -11.31
N VAL A 136 2.42 4.03 -10.12
CA VAL A 136 3.30 3.85 -8.95
C VAL A 136 3.04 2.52 -8.27
N ASN A 137 4.12 1.82 -7.96
CA ASN A 137 4.15 0.77 -6.95
C ASN A 137 4.90 1.29 -5.71
N PRO A 138 4.28 1.35 -4.52
CA PRO A 138 4.95 1.85 -3.31
C PRO A 138 6.06 0.91 -2.81
N GLY A 139 6.16 -0.31 -3.35
CA GLY A 139 7.00 -1.38 -2.85
C GLY A 139 6.33 -2.11 -1.70
N GLU A 140 7.15 -2.60 -0.77
CA GLU A 140 6.69 -3.42 0.35
C GLU A 140 6.93 -2.77 1.70
N ILE A 141 5.95 -2.88 2.61
CA ILE A 141 6.17 -2.55 4.02
C ILE A 141 6.94 -3.68 4.73
N THR A 142 6.73 -4.94 4.31
CA THR A 142 7.31 -6.10 5.01
C THR A 142 8.85 -6.12 4.99
N GLY A 143 9.48 -5.68 3.89
CA GLY A 143 10.94 -5.74 3.73
C GLY A 143 11.50 -7.16 3.62
N THR A 144 10.65 -8.15 3.35
CA THR A 144 11.02 -9.57 3.32
C THR A 144 11.56 -9.98 1.95
N HIS A 145 11.17 -9.33 0.85
CA HIS A 145 11.67 -9.71 -0.48
C HIS A 145 12.94 -8.96 -0.85
N PHE A 146 13.03 -7.67 -0.50
CA PHE A 146 14.10 -6.80 -0.97
C PHE A 146 14.94 -6.16 0.14
N ASP A 147 14.60 -6.39 1.41
CA ASP A 147 15.25 -5.79 2.59
C ASP A 147 15.35 -4.26 2.52
N LYS A 148 14.41 -3.65 1.80
CA LYS A 148 14.29 -2.21 1.58
C LYS A 148 12.83 -1.82 1.68
N PRO A 149 12.24 -1.87 2.88
CA PRO A 149 10.84 -1.56 3.03
C PRO A 149 10.58 -0.08 2.75
N THR A 150 9.60 0.18 1.90
CA THR A 150 9.25 1.49 1.38
C THR A 150 7.75 1.67 1.31
N PHE A 151 7.35 2.93 1.24
CA PHE A 151 6.04 3.33 0.79
C PHE A 151 6.14 4.64 0.01
N TYR A 152 5.02 5.14 -0.52
CA TYR A 152 5.01 6.35 -1.34
C TYR A 152 4.15 7.45 -0.71
N ILE A 153 4.58 8.71 -0.83
CA ILE A 153 3.74 9.87 -0.49
C ILE A 153 3.49 10.66 -1.76
N TYR A 154 2.23 10.76 -2.16
CA TYR A 154 1.78 11.54 -3.31
C TYR A 154 1.21 12.89 -2.86
N ASP A 155 1.67 13.97 -3.50
CA ASP A 155 1.14 15.33 -3.34
C ASP A 155 0.26 15.69 -4.54
N THR A 156 -1.05 15.73 -4.30
CA THR A 156 -2.07 16.02 -5.33
C THR A 156 -1.87 17.39 -5.97
N LYS A 157 -1.28 18.36 -5.27
CA LYS A 157 -1.08 19.73 -5.77
C LYS A 157 0.03 19.79 -6.82
N ASN A 158 1.08 19.01 -6.63
CA ASN A 158 2.25 18.99 -7.48
C ASN A 158 2.20 17.88 -8.54
N ASP A 159 1.22 16.98 -8.45
CA ASP A 159 1.11 15.79 -9.30
C ASP A 159 2.38 14.93 -9.30
N SER A 160 2.96 14.78 -8.12
CA SER A 160 4.21 14.05 -7.93
C SER A 160 4.29 13.56 -6.49
N GLY A 161 5.31 12.76 -6.21
CA GLY A 161 5.52 12.23 -4.88
C GLY A 161 6.92 11.71 -4.70
N GLU A 162 7.12 10.99 -3.61
CA GLU A 162 8.42 10.44 -3.26
C GLU A 162 8.28 9.14 -2.48
N PHE A 163 9.29 8.27 -2.65
CA PHE A 163 9.43 7.08 -1.84
C PHE A 163 9.98 7.43 -0.46
N LYS A 164 9.36 6.89 0.59
CA LYS A 164 9.84 6.95 1.96
C LYS A 164 10.33 5.57 2.38
N GLY A 165 11.62 5.48 2.70
CA GLY A 165 12.20 4.28 3.30
C GLY A 165 11.88 4.19 4.79
N ILE A 166 11.64 2.97 5.27
CA ILE A 166 11.35 2.73 6.69
C ILE A 166 12.67 2.50 7.43
N LYS A 167 13.06 3.47 8.27
CA LYS A 167 14.27 3.36 9.10
C LYS A 167 14.06 2.37 10.24
N ASN A 168 15.13 1.68 10.65
CA ASN A 168 15.10 0.67 11.72
C ASN A 168 14.04 -0.42 11.47
N HIS A 169 13.87 -0.81 10.20
CA HIS A 169 12.97 -1.89 9.85
C HIS A 169 13.49 -3.21 10.40
N LEU A 170 12.56 -4.13 10.64
CA LEU A 170 12.88 -5.51 10.94
C LEU A 170 12.55 -6.34 9.71
N SER A 171 13.50 -7.17 9.30
CA SER A 171 13.33 -8.14 8.23
C SER A 171 13.64 -9.53 8.75
N LEU A 172 12.95 -10.53 8.20
CA LEU A 172 13.25 -11.95 8.44
C LEU A 172 14.43 -12.45 7.59
N ASN A 173 15.02 -11.59 6.75
CA ASN A 173 16.22 -11.87 5.96
C ASN A 173 17.49 -11.86 6.82
N THR A 174 17.49 -12.65 7.90
CA THR A 174 18.68 -12.84 8.72
C THR A 174 19.78 -13.55 7.90
N PRO A 175 21.07 -13.39 8.26
CA PRO A 175 22.15 -14.13 7.62
C PRO A 175 21.89 -15.64 7.60
N GLU A 176 21.35 -16.20 8.69
CA GLU A 176 20.98 -17.62 8.82
C GLU A 176 19.90 -18.02 7.81
N THR A 177 18.82 -17.24 7.71
CA THR A 177 17.73 -17.49 6.75
C THR A 177 18.23 -17.44 5.31
N LEU A 178 19.04 -16.43 4.97
CA LEU A 178 19.57 -16.28 3.62
C LEU A 178 20.54 -17.41 3.26
N GLU A 179 21.37 -17.86 4.21
CA GLU A 179 22.26 -19.01 4.03
C GLU A 179 21.46 -20.30 3.86
N PHE A 180 20.44 -20.53 4.69
CA PHE A 180 19.54 -21.65 4.57
C PHE A 180 18.90 -21.70 3.17
N CYS A 181 18.24 -20.62 2.73
CA CYS A 181 17.60 -20.57 1.41
C CYS A 181 18.57 -20.82 0.24
N LYS A 182 19.79 -20.27 0.29
CA LYS A 182 20.83 -20.51 -0.72
C LYS A 182 21.24 -21.97 -0.83
N ASN A 183 21.19 -22.72 0.26
CA ASN A 183 21.61 -24.13 0.29
C ASN A 183 20.55 -25.09 -0.27
N ILE A 184 19.27 -24.71 -0.25
CA ILE A 184 18.16 -25.56 -0.76
C ILE A 184 17.91 -25.31 -2.26
N GLN A 185 18.38 -24.18 -2.80
CA GLN A 185 18.24 -23.82 -4.22
C GLN A 185 19.37 -24.39 -5.12
N LYS A 186 20.35 -25.10 -4.54
CA LYS A 186 21.40 -25.84 -5.25
C LYS A 186 20.94 -27.26 -5.53
#